data_AF-A0A2N2G0N4-F1
#
_entry.id   AF-A0A2N2G0N4-F1
#
_cell.length_a   1.000
_cell.length_b   1.000
_cell.length_c   1.000
_cell.angle_alpha   90.00
_cell.angle_beta   90.00
_cell.angle_gamma   90.00
#
_symmetry.space_group_name_H-M   'P 1'
#
loop_
_entity.id
_entity.type
_entity.pdbx_description
1 polymer ?
#
loop_
_entity_poly.entity_id
_entity_poly.type
_entity_poly.pdbx_seq_one_letter_code
_entity_poly.pdbx_strand_id
1 'polypeptide(L)' 'MIKKIFNWSSSWTGTIVIVLTIIFFIAQAFVIPSGSMKNTLLIGD' A
#
# COMPACT_ATOMS: atom_id res chain seq x y z
N MET A 1 25.49 -3.01 7.88
CA MET A 1 24.32 -3.36 7.05
C MET A 1 23.17 -2.37 7.23
N ILE A 2 22.72 -2.10 8.46
CA ILE A 2 21.59 -1.20 8.78
C ILE A 2 21.79 0.23 8.25
N LYS A 3 22.99 0.82 8.43
CA LYS A 3 23.32 2.17 7.89
C LYS A 3 23.18 2.27 6.36
N LYS A 4 23.47 1.20 5.63
CA LYS A 4 23.40 1.17 4.16
C LYS A 4 21.94 1.19 3.69
N ILE A 5 21.07 0.46 4.39
CA ILE A 5 19.63 0.44 4.14
C ILE A 5 19.03 1.82 4.47
N PHE A 6 19.41 2.42 5.60
CA PHE A 6 18.92 3.75 5.98
C PHE A 6 19.30 4.84 4.95
N ASN A 7 20.54 4.81 4.47
CA ASN A 7 20.99 5.72 3.43
C ASN A 7 20.30 5.46 2.09
N TRP A 8 20.02 4.20 1.76
CA TRP A 8 19.28 3.84 0.54
C TRP A 8 17.81 4.27 0.61
N SER A 9 17.14 4.11 1.74
CA SER A 9 15.77 4.58 1.97
C SER A 9 15.65 6.11 1.83
N SER A 10 16.74 6.84 2.10
CA SER A 10 16.84 8.30 1.93
C SER A 10 17.17 8.72 0.49
N SER A 11 17.37 7.78 -0.43
CA SER A 11 17.52 8.06 -1.86
C SER A 11 16.15 8.18 -2.54
N TRP A 12 16.10 8.91 -3.66
CA TRP A 12 14.88 9.07 -4.44
C TRP A 12 14.24 7.72 -4.84
N THR A 13 15.05 6.78 -5.31
CA THR A 13 14.58 5.43 -5.69
C THR A 13 14.04 4.66 -4.48
N GLY A 14 14.75 4.68 -3.35
CA GLY A 14 14.32 3.99 -2.14
C GLY A 14 13.02 4.56 -1.58
N THR A 15 12.88 5.88 -1.59
CA THR A 15 11.65 6.55 -1.16
C THR A 15 10.46 6.16 -2.03
N ILE A 16 10.59 6.16 -3.36
CA ILE A 16 9.51 5.73 -4.26
C ILE A 16 9.09 4.29 -3.98
N VAL A 17 10.05 3.36 -3.83
CA VAL A 17 9.76 1.95 -3.55
C VAL A 17 9.01 1.79 -2.23
N ILE A 18 9.44 2.48 -1.17
CA ILE A 18 8.80 2.41 0.15
C ILE A 18 7.37 2.97 0.10
N VAL A 19 7.19 4.15 -0.51
CA VAL A 19 5.87 4.79 -0.62
C VAL A 19 4.91 3.91 -1.42
N LEU A 20 5.33 3.38 -2.57
CA LEU A 20 4.50 2.47 -3.37
C LEU A 20 4.14 1.21 -2.57
N THR A 21 5.09 0.64 -1.84
CA THR A 21 4.83 -0.54 -1.00
C THR A 21 3.78 -0.25 0.07
N ILE A 22 3.85 0.89 0.75
CA ILE A 22 2.86 1.27 1.76
C ILE A 22 1.49 1.51 1.11
N ILE A 23 1.43 2.17 -0.06
CA ILE A 23 0.17 2.41 -0.77
C ILE A 23 -0.49 1.10 -1.18
N PHE A 24 0.21 0.20 -1.88
CA PHE A 24 -0.38 -1.03 -2.41
C PHE A 24 -0.79 -2.04 -1.33
N PHE A 25 -0.02 -2.13 -0.24
CA PHE A 25 -0.21 -3.21 0.75
C PHE A 25 -0.88 -2.76 2.05
N ILE A 26 -0.85 -1.46 2.38
CA ILE A 26 -1.36 -0.95 3.66
C ILE A 26 -2.45 0.08 3.45
N ALA A 27 -2.20 1.11 2.65
CA ALA A 27 -3.10 2.27 2.52
C ALA A 27 -4.18 2.10 1.44
N GLN A 28 -4.10 1.07 0.59
CA GLN A 28 -5.16 0.74 -0.35
C GLN A 28 -6.36 0.16 0.42
N ALA A 29 -7.15 1.03 1.04
CA ALA A 29 -8.50 0.71 1.44
C ALA A 29 -9.27 0.39 0.14
N PHE A 30 -9.62 -0.87 -0.06
CA PHE A 30 -10.40 -1.32 -1.20
C PHE A 30 -11.76 -0.61 -1.19
N VAL A 31 -11.87 0.56 -1.84
CA VAL A 31 -13.16 1.06 -2.28
C VAL A 31 -13.61 0.10 -3.35
N ILE A 32 -14.48 -0.83 -3.00
CA ILE A 32 -15.04 -1.81 -3.93
C ILE A 32 -15.78 -1.03 -5.02
N PRO A 33 -15.26 -0.94 -6.27
CA PRO A 33 -15.80 -0.04 -7.27
C PRO A 33 -17.08 -0.59 -7.93
N SER A 34 -17.41 -1.85 -7.67
CA SER A 34 -18.59 -2.51 -8.25
C SER A 34 -19.35 -3.31 -7.21
N GLY A 35 -20.67 -3.21 -7.27
CA GLY A 35 -21.58 -3.97 -6.41
C GLY A 35 -21.61 -5.48 -6.67
N SER A 36 -20.69 -6.03 -7.44
CA SER A 36 -20.67 -7.46 -7.76
C SER A 36 -20.30 -8.33 -6.55
N MET A 37 -19.63 -7.77 -5.54
CA MET A 37 -19.21 -8.48 -4.32
C MET A 37 -20.17 -8.30 -3.12
N LYS A 38 -21.35 -7.68 -3.33
CA LYS A 38 -22.36 -7.37 -2.30
C LYS A 38 -22.91 -8.58 -1.53
N ASN A 39 -22.69 -9.80 -2.03
CA ASN A 39 -23.15 -11.05 -1.40
C ASN A 39 -22.06 -11.74 -0.55
N THR A 40 -20.83 -11.23 -0.51
CA THR A 40 -19.72 -11.78 0.29
C THR A 40 -19.32 -10.84 1.44
N LEU A 41 -19.47 -9.54 1.24
CA LEU A 41 -19.35 -8.50 2.26
C LEU A 41 -20.63 -7.67 2.19
N LEU A 42 -21.34 -7.53 3.32
CA LEU A 42 -22.53 -6.69 3.39
C LEU A 42 -22.11 -5.23 3.16
N ILE A 43 -22.94 -4.47 2.45
CA ILE A 43 -22.71 -3.04 2.24
C ILE A 43 -22.78 -2.35 3.61
N GLY A 44 -21.63 -1.94 4.15
CA GLY A 44 -21.56 -1.21 5.43
C GLY A 44 -20.64 -1.81 6.50
N ASP A 45 -19.97 -2.93 6.23
CA ASP A 45 -18.74 -3.33 6.96
C ASP A 45 -17.48 -2.77 6.28
#